data_AF-A0A8S4BRC8-F1
#
_entry.id   AF-A0A8S4BRC8-F1
#
_cell.length_a   1.000
_cell.length_b   1.000
_cell.length_c   1.000
_cell.angle_alpha   90.00
_cell.angle_beta   90.00
_cell.angle_gamma   90.00
#
_symmetry.space_group_name_H-M   'P 1'
#
loop_
_entity.id
_entity.type
_entity.pdbx_description
1 polymer ?
#
loop_
_entity_poly.entity_id
_entity_poly.type
_entity_poly.pdbx_seq_one_letter_code
_entity_poly.pdbx_strand_id
1 'polypeptide(L)'
;MGAVRVKAILSHCLHFSSCHTQLAGLYRSSPALGRYFSHAEVHAVRNDSVVFEYRLTFMFPEEHLEELKKFTLSREMVFNVFRQFLYDQDPVESGTTYVDPVSLEMFSVL
;
A
#
# COMPACT_ATOMS: atom_id res chain seq x y z
N MET A 1 21.83 0.30 3.41
CA MET A 1 20.43 0.64 3.76
C MET A 1 19.57 -0.58 3.55
N GLY A 2 18.72 -0.91 4.51
CA GLY A 2 17.77 -2.02 4.40
C GLY A 2 16.54 -1.64 3.58
N ALA A 3 15.90 -2.66 2.98
CA ALA A 3 14.64 -2.50 2.25
C ALA A 3 13.58 -3.49 2.78
N VAL A 4 12.34 -3.01 2.94
CA VAL A 4 11.16 -3.85 3.20
C VAL A 4 10.23 -3.73 2.01
N ARG A 5 9.76 -4.87 1.51
CA ARG A 5 8.80 -4.95 0.42
C ARG A 5 7.48 -5.54 0.89
N VAL A 6 6.41 -4.79 0.67
CA VAL A 6 5.05 -5.24 0.99
C VAL A 6 4.27 -5.35 -0.30
N LYS A 7 3.59 -6.49 -0.48
CA LYS A 7 2.72 -6.74 -1.61
C LYS A 7 1.27 -6.56 -1.18
N ALA A 8 0.52 -5.71 -1.86
CA ALA A 8 -0.92 -5.58 -1.70
C ALA A 8 -1.62 -5.95 -3.02
N ILE A 9 -2.76 -6.59 -2.91
CA ILE A 9 -3.62 -6.98 -4.03
C ILE A 9 -4.96 -6.27 -3.85
N LEU A 10 -5.44 -5.65 -4.92
CA LEU A 10 -6.77 -5.05 -4.98
C LEU A 10 -7.55 -5.69 -6.13
N SER A 11 -8.64 -6.35 -5.78
CA SER A 11 -9.70 -6.72 -6.72
C SER A 11 -10.65 -5.51 -6.81
N HIS A 12 -11.12 -5.10 -7.99
CA HIS A 12 -12.11 -4.01 -8.16
C HIS A 12 -11.63 -2.55 -8.17
N CYS A 13 -10.32 -2.26 -8.15
CA CYS A 13 -9.91 -0.90 -8.55
C CYS A 13 -10.18 -0.72 -10.06
N LEU A 14 -10.95 0.29 -10.44
CA LEU A 14 -11.41 0.47 -11.83
C LEU A 14 -10.38 1.17 -12.73
N HIS A 15 -9.38 1.86 -12.15
CA HIS A 15 -8.41 2.64 -12.92
C HIS A 15 -6.98 2.56 -12.37
N PHE A 16 -6.10 1.87 -13.12
CA PHE A 16 -4.69 1.60 -12.74
C PHE A 16 -3.90 2.85 -12.31
N SER A 17 -3.95 3.92 -13.12
CA SER A 17 -3.15 5.14 -12.86
C SER A 17 -3.63 5.92 -11.64
N SER A 18 -4.93 5.83 -11.32
CA SER A 18 -5.51 6.53 -10.18
C SER A 18 -5.13 5.83 -8.87
N CYS A 19 -5.31 4.51 -8.80
CA CYS A 19 -4.92 3.75 -7.61
C CYS A 19 -3.41 3.75 -7.37
N HIS A 20 -2.57 3.76 -8.41
CA HIS A 20 -1.12 3.96 -8.25
C HIS A 20 -0.82 5.28 -7.53
N THR A 21 -1.36 6.39 -8.07
CA THR A 21 -1.08 7.73 -7.55
C THR A 21 -1.59 7.91 -6.13
N GLN A 22 -2.80 7.42 -5.84
CA GLN A 22 -3.38 7.47 -4.51
C GLN A 22 -2.54 6.71 -3.48
N LEU A 23 -2.09 5.49 -3.78
CA LEU A 23 -1.34 4.69 -2.83
C LEU A 23 0.09 5.19 -2.62
N ALA A 24 0.76 5.61 -3.69
CA ALA A 24 2.04 6.28 -3.56
C ALA A 24 1.91 7.57 -2.73
N GLY A 25 0.84 8.33 -2.94
CA GLY A 25 0.51 9.52 -2.17
C GLY A 25 0.26 9.22 -0.69
N LEU A 26 -0.58 8.22 -0.40
CA LEU A 26 -0.93 7.77 0.95
C LEU A 26 0.30 7.45 1.79
N TYR A 27 1.18 6.59 1.28
CA TYR A 27 2.36 6.18 2.05
C TYR A 27 3.38 7.30 2.16
N ARG A 28 3.50 8.16 1.14
CA ARG A 28 4.39 9.33 1.18
C ARG A 28 3.92 10.37 2.20
N SER A 29 2.62 10.60 2.33
CA SER A 29 2.05 11.58 3.29
C SER A 29 1.80 11.00 4.68
N SER A 30 1.91 9.67 4.86
CA SER A 30 1.69 9.01 6.15
C SER A 30 2.64 9.57 7.23
N PRO A 31 2.10 10.07 8.36
CA PRO A 31 2.93 10.53 9.47
C PRO A 31 3.84 9.44 10.06
N ALA A 32 3.40 8.17 10.00
CA ALA A 32 4.14 7.03 10.54
C ALA A 32 5.13 6.43 9.53
N LEU A 33 4.76 6.40 8.24
CA LEU A 33 5.49 5.63 7.23
C LEU A 33 6.23 6.49 6.19
N GLY A 34 5.85 7.75 6.02
CA GLY A 34 6.32 8.61 4.91
C GLY A 34 7.82 8.85 4.91
N ARG A 35 8.45 8.92 6.09
CA ARG A 35 9.91 9.05 6.21
C ARG A 35 10.68 7.86 5.63
N TYR A 36 10.05 6.68 5.62
CA TYR A 36 10.67 5.43 5.15
C TYR A 36 10.19 5.05 3.75
N PHE A 37 9.08 5.62 3.28
CA PHE A 37 8.54 5.29 1.97
C PHE A 37 9.47 5.76 0.84
N SER A 38 9.80 4.85 -0.07
CA SER A 38 10.63 5.15 -1.23
C SER A 38 9.78 5.26 -2.49
N HIS A 39 9.12 4.17 -2.90
CA HIS A 39 8.28 4.14 -4.09
C HIS A 39 7.27 3.01 -4.05
N ALA A 40 6.30 3.08 -4.97
CA ALA A 40 5.33 2.02 -5.25
C ALA A 40 5.41 1.60 -6.72
N GLU A 41 5.41 0.30 -6.97
CA GLU A 41 5.27 -0.31 -8.29
C GLU A 41 3.88 -0.95 -8.39
N VAL A 42 3.30 -0.95 -9.59
CA VAL A 42 1.98 -1.55 -9.82
C VAL A 42 2.03 -2.45 -11.03
N HIS A 43 1.56 -3.67 -10.85
CA HIS A 43 1.52 -4.70 -11.88
C HIS A 43 0.08 -5.16 -12.06
N ALA A 44 -0.40 -5.16 -13.30
CA ALA A 44 -1.68 -5.76 -13.63
C ALA A 44 -1.52 -7.29 -13.66
N VAL A 45 -2.30 -7.99 -12.83
CA VAL A 45 -2.41 -9.44 -12.80
C VAL A 45 -3.69 -9.80 -13.54
N ARG A 46 -3.58 -10.37 -14.75
CA ARG A 46 -4.74 -10.85 -15.50
C ARG A 46 -5.07 -12.28 -15.09
N ASN A 47 -6.07 -12.44 -14.24
CA ASN A 47 -6.77 -13.71 -14.00
C ASN A 47 -8.27 -13.45 -14.06
N ASP A 48 -8.87 -13.51 -15.25
CA ASP A 48 -10.32 -13.34 -15.58
C ASP A 48 -11.06 -12.09 -15.02
N SER A 49 -10.39 -11.33 -14.17
CA SER A 49 -10.77 -10.13 -13.44
C SER A 49 -9.51 -9.24 -13.38
N VAL A 50 -9.69 -7.92 -13.38
CA VAL A 50 -8.57 -6.98 -13.30
C VAL A 50 -8.15 -6.89 -11.84
N VAL A 51 -7.05 -7.55 -11.51
CA VAL A 51 -6.43 -7.53 -10.18
C VAL A 51 -5.13 -6.73 -10.29
N PHE A 52 -4.90 -5.82 -9.35
CA PHE A 52 -3.67 -5.04 -9.31
C PHE A 52 -2.80 -5.46 -8.13
N GLU A 53 -1.54 -5.81 -8.44
CA GLU A 53 -0.49 -6.05 -7.47
C GLU A 53 0.29 -4.75 -7.25
N TYR A 54 0.27 -4.25 -6.02
CA TYR A 54 1.04 -3.11 -5.55
C TYR A 54 2.24 -3.60 -4.77
N ARG A 55 3.45 -3.17 -5.14
CA ARG A 55 4.68 -3.42 -4.38
C ARG A 55 5.16 -2.11 -3.78
N LEU A 56 5.20 -2.07 -2.45
CA LEU A 56 5.62 -0.92 -1.67
C LEU A 56 7.05 -1.15 -1.19
N THR A 57 7.96 -0.22 -1.49
CA THR A 57 9.34 -0.27 -1.01
C THR A 57 9.56 0.77 0.08
N PHE A 58 10.03 0.31 1.24
CA PHE A 58 10.45 1.15 2.36
C PHE A 58 11.95 1.03 2.58
N MET A 59 12.63 2.16 2.81
CA MET A 59 14.08 2.29 2.94
C MET A 59 14.42 2.90 4.30
N PHE A 60 15.42 2.36 4.99
CA PHE A 60 15.78 2.81 6.35
C PHE A 60 17.23 2.41 6.73
N PRO A 61 17.78 3.00 7.82
CA PRO A 61 19.12 2.68 8.31
C PRO A 61 19.22 1.24 8.81
N GLU A 62 20.32 0.54 8.53
CA GLU A 62 20.50 -0.86 8.94
C GLU A 62 20.60 -1.04 10.46
N GLU A 63 21.05 0.01 11.16
CA GLU A 63 21.36 0.02 12.60
C GLU A 63 20.15 -0.31 13.49
N HIS A 64 18.92 -0.21 12.95
CA HIS A 64 17.67 -0.51 13.67
C HIS A 64 16.66 -1.31 12.83
N LEU A 65 17.14 -2.03 11.81
CA LEU A 65 16.32 -2.76 10.83
C LEU A 65 15.26 -3.66 11.48
N GLU A 66 15.64 -4.45 12.48
CA GLU A 66 14.73 -5.42 13.11
C GLU A 66 13.64 -4.77 13.97
N GLU A 67 13.99 -3.74 14.74
CA GLU A 67 13.04 -2.99 15.56
C GLU A 67 12.05 -2.20 14.68
N LEU A 68 12.57 -1.54 13.64
CA LEU A 68 11.75 -0.81 12.67
C LEU A 68 10.82 -1.76 11.91
N LYS A 69 11.29 -2.93 11.47
CA LYS A 69 10.45 -3.99 10.87
C LYS A 69 9.35 -4.45 11.82
N LYS A 70 9.65 -4.61 13.10
CA LYS A 70 8.72 -5.15 14.08
C LYS A 70 7.60 -4.18 14.45
N PHE A 71 7.90 -2.89 14.59
CA PHE A 71 6.94 -1.92 15.12
C PHE A 71 6.42 -0.93 14.09
N THR A 72 7.29 -0.38 13.25
CA THR A 72 6.94 0.72 12.34
C THR A 72 6.56 0.20 10.95
N LEU A 73 7.34 -0.73 10.41
CA LEU A 73 7.18 -1.32 9.09
C LEU A 73 6.62 -2.75 9.16
N SER A 74 5.94 -3.07 10.27
CA SER A 74 5.23 -4.34 10.36
C SER A 74 4.16 -4.42 9.30
N ARG A 75 3.85 -5.65 8.87
CA ARG A 75 2.75 -5.89 7.93
C ARG A 75 1.47 -5.25 8.45
N GLU A 76 1.20 -5.38 9.74
CA GLU A 76 0.03 -4.85 10.41
C GLU A 76 -0.03 -3.32 10.34
N MET A 77 1.09 -2.61 10.53
CA MET A 77 1.09 -1.15 10.40
C MET A 77 0.82 -0.70 8.96
N VAL A 78 1.53 -1.28 8.00
CA VAL A 78 1.34 -0.95 6.58
C VAL A 78 -0.11 -1.26 6.15
N PHE A 79 -0.63 -2.43 6.55
CA PHE A 79 -2.00 -2.84 6.28
C PHE A 79 -3.03 -1.90 6.93
N ASN A 80 -2.85 -1.53 8.19
CA ASN A 80 -3.81 -0.70 8.90
C ASN A 80 -3.85 0.73 8.35
N VAL A 81 -2.71 1.29 7.94
CA VAL A 81 -2.67 2.60 7.25
C VAL A 81 -3.45 2.55 5.94
N PHE A 82 -3.26 1.49 5.13
CA PHE A 82 -4.05 1.28 3.92
C PHE A 82 -5.54 1.18 4.25
N ARG A 83 -5.89 0.30 5.19
CA ARG A 83 -7.26 0.03 5.55
C ARG A 83 -7.99 1.28 6.06
N GLN A 84 -7.33 2.10 6.87
CA GLN A 84 -7.87 3.39 7.31
C GLN A 84 -8.17 4.29 6.12
N PHE A 85 -7.22 4.47 5.20
CA PHE A 85 -7.45 5.22 3.97
C PHE A 85 -8.67 4.71 3.20
N LEU A 86 -8.85 3.39 3.11
CA LEU A 86 -10.00 2.82 2.39
C LEU A 86 -11.34 3.11 3.08
N TYR A 87 -11.40 3.08 4.40
CA TYR A 87 -12.62 3.38 5.17
C TYR A 87 -12.92 4.89 5.26
N ASP A 88 -11.90 5.74 5.16
CA ASP A 88 -12.05 7.19 5.20
C ASP A 88 -12.49 7.78 3.83
N GLN A 89 -12.54 6.96 2.77
CA GLN A 89 -13.07 7.35 1.47
C GLN A 89 -14.55 7.71 1.59
N ASP A 90 -14.94 8.89 1.11
CA ASP A 90 -16.34 9.21 0.84
C ASP A 90 -16.74 8.59 -0.52
N PRO A 91 -17.75 7.69 -0.60
CA PRO A 91 -18.16 7.07 -1.86
C PRO A 91 -18.66 8.06 -2.92
N VAL A 92 -19.24 9.19 -2.49
CA VAL A 92 -19.77 10.25 -3.35
C VAL A 92 -18.62 11.09 -3.91
N GLU A 93 -17.64 11.46 -3.09
CA GLU A 93 -16.49 12.25 -3.55
C GLU A 93 -15.47 11.41 -4.33
N SER A 94 -15.28 10.14 -3.94
CA SER A 94 -14.27 9.25 -4.52
C SER A 94 -14.68 8.73 -5.91
N GLY A 95 -15.98 8.60 -6.18
CA GLY A 95 -16.51 8.24 -7.49
C GLY A 95 -15.82 7.02 -8.11
N THR A 96 -15.19 7.21 -9.28
CA THR A 96 -14.48 6.13 -10.02
C THR A 96 -13.15 5.70 -9.40
N THR A 97 -12.68 6.43 -8.38
CA THR A 97 -11.47 6.11 -7.62
C THR A 97 -11.77 5.37 -6.33
N TYR A 98 -13.05 5.11 -6.04
CA TYR A 98 -13.47 4.32 -4.89
C TYR A 98 -12.93 2.90 -4.99
N VAL A 99 -12.26 2.47 -3.93
CA VAL A 99 -11.78 1.10 -3.76
C VAL A 99 -12.52 0.46 -2.59
N ASP A 100 -13.12 -0.72 -2.84
CA ASP A 100 -13.79 -1.50 -1.79
C ASP A 100 -12.78 -1.93 -0.70
N PRO A 101 -12.98 -1.53 0.58
CA PRO A 101 -12.10 -1.93 1.67
C PRO A 101 -11.91 -3.45 1.82
N VAL A 102 -12.91 -4.25 1.42
CA VAL A 102 -12.91 -5.71 1.54
C VAL A 102 -12.02 -6.38 0.48
N SER A 103 -11.70 -5.67 -0.61
CA SER A 103 -10.88 -6.24 -1.69
C SER A 103 -9.37 -6.20 -1.43
N LEU A 104 -8.95 -5.59 -0.30
CA LEU A 104 -7.56 -5.48 0.08
C LEU A 104 -7.04 -6.80 0.67
N GLU A 105 -6.12 -7.43 -0.05
CA GLU A 105 -5.29 -8.51 0.47
C GLU A 105 -3.83 -8.04 0.56
N MET A 106 -3.14 -8.30 1.67
CA MET A 106 -1.74 -7.88 1.85
C MET A 106 -0.86 -9.03 2.33
N PHE A 107 0.26 -9.21 1.63
CA PHE A 107 1.25 -10.25 1.83
C PHE A 107 2.61 -9.59 2.10
N SER A 108 3.29 -10.05 3.15
CA SER A 108 4.71 -9.73 3.32
C SER A 108 5.51 -10.59 2.36
N VAL A 109 6.46 -9.98 1.66
CA VAL A 109 7.50 -10.72 0.94
C VAL A 109 8.75 -10.66 1.83
N LEU A 110 9.24 -11.82 2.25
CA LEU A 110 10.43 -11.98 3.09
C LEU A 110 11.68 -11.41 2.41
#